data_AF-A0A2N1PFJ5-F1
#
_entry.id   AF-A0A2N1PFJ5-F1
#
_cell.length_a   1.000
_cell.length_b   1.000
_cell.length_c   1.000
_cell.angle_alpha   90.00
_cell.angle_beta   90.00
_cell.angle_gamma   90.00
#
_symmetry.space_group_name_H-M   'P 1'
#
loop_
_entity.id
_entity.type
_entity.pdbx_description
1 polymer ?
#
loop_
_entity_poly.entity_id
_entity_poly.type
_entity_poly.pdbx_seq_one_letter_code
_entity_poly.pdbx_strand_id
1 'polypeptide(L)'
;MKYKKQIWFWIFPILTGFIILLSASRGGYISMALSILIYTILVLRHIDKWGFINFIIMVVTVSVASYFILPVFEEAFEIAIQGGFDDLDQFSSSRITLYKHALEIFKDYPLFGGGWEAMTDIGNPDRIQVFHSTIFHTLAVMGSFGLIALGYYFFISFKYLLSNKTLIKTLMFVGILISQIHGLYDNTMFMLIYTLATIFIFVLLENELEKADGN
;
A
#
# COMPACT_ATOMS: atom_id res chain seq x y z
N MET A 1 18.59 -23.05 10.50
CA MET A 1 18.39 -21.61 10.18
C MET A 1 19.68 -20.84 10.50
N LYS A 2 20.34 -20.25 9.49
CA LYS A 2 21.67 -19.60 9.58
C LYS A 2 21.60 -18.12 10.04
N TYR A 3 20.43 -17.61 10.42
CA TYR A 3 20.25 -16.22 10.84
C TYR A 3 20.09 -16.15 12.37
N LYS A 4 20.96 -15.37 13.03
CA LYS A 4 20.81 -15.06 14.46
C LYS A 4 19.45 -14.40 14.68
N LYS A 5 18.76 -14.75 15.78
CA LYS A 5 17.49 -14.13 16.21
C LYS A 5 17.74 -12.65 16.54
N GLN A 6 17.70 -11.79 15.53
CA GLN A 6 17.89 -10.35 15.70
C GLN A 6 16.53 -9.71 15.92
N ILE A 7 16.22 -9.40 17.18
CA ILE A 7 14.95 -8.79 17.59
C ILE A 7 14.70 -7.43 16.90
N TRP A 8 15.76 -6.77 16.46
CA TRP A 8 15.73 -5.51 15.71
C TRP A 8 14.89 -5.58 14.42
N PHE A 9 14.80 -6.74 13.76
CA PHE A 9 13.96 -6.90 12.56
C PHE A 9 12.46 -6.81 12.85
N TRP A 10 12.04 -6.95 14.10
CA TRP A 10 10.64 -6.84 14.50
C TRP A 10 10.23 -5.42 14.89
N ILE A 11 11.19 -4.55 15.22
CA ILE A 11 10.90 -3.18 15.64
C ILE A 11 10.23 -2.39 14.51
N PHE A 12 10.78 -2.49 13.29
CA PHE A 12 10.23 -1.76 12.14
C PHE A 12 8.78 -2.15 11.82
N PRO A 13 8.42 -3.44 11.63
CA PRO A 13 7.03 -3.83 11.40
C PRO A 13 6.06 -3.43 12.53
N ILE A 14 6.48 -3.56 13.80
CA ILE A 14 5.65 -3.16 14.95
C ILE A 14 5.43 -1.65 14.95
N LEU A 15 6.48 -0.87 14.75
CA LEU A 15 6.40 0.58 14.71
C LEU A 15 5.54 1.06 13.53
N THR A 16 5.73 0.48 12.34
CA THR A 16 4.91 0.80 11.16
C THR A 16 3.44 0.42 11.40
N GLY A 17 3.15 -0.74 11.98
CA GLY A 17 1.79 -1.13 12.35
C GLY A 17 1.16 -0.15 13.33
N PHE A 18 1.91 0.28 14.35
CA PHE A 18 1.45 1.28 15.32
C PHE A 18 1.19 2.65 14.68
N ILE A 19 2.06 3.11 13.77
CA ILE A 19 1.85 4.36 13.03
C ILE A 19 0.61 4.27 12.13
N ILE A 20 0.38 3.14 11.48
CA ILE A 20 -0.84 2.92 10.68
C ILE A 20 -2.07 2.99 11.59
N LEU A 21 -2.03 2.38 12.77
CA LEU A 21 -3.12 2.47 13.75
C LEU A 21 -3.44 3.93 14.12
N LEU A 22 -2.42 4.72 14.45
CA LEU A 22 -2.56 6.13 14.81
C LEU A 22 -2.99 7.03 13.65
N SER A 23 -2.78 6.61 12.39
CA SER A 23 -3.15 7.41 11.23
C SER A 23 -4.67 7.59 11.04
N ALA A 24 -5.49 6.76 11.72
CA ALA A 24 -6.94 6.69 11.52
C ALA A 24 -7.37 6.53 10.04
N SER A 25 -6.46 6.03 9.18
CA SER A 25 -6.72 5.85 7.76
C SER A 25 -7.47 4.55 7.53
N ARG A 26 -8.72 4.65 7.04
CA ARG A 26 -9.55 3.50 6.61
C ARG A 26 -8.79 2.61 5.64
N GLY A 27 -8.13 3.23 4.65
CA GLY A 27 -7.32 2.53 3.67
C GLY A 27 -6.10 1.84 4.30
N GLY A 28 -5.48 2.49 5.28
CA GLY A 28 -4.41 1.91 6.09
C GLY A 28 -4.86 0.66 6.84
N TYR A 29 -6.03 0.71 7.49
CA TYR A 29 -6.59 -0.41 8.26
C TYR A 29 -6.91 -1.61 7.36
N ILE A 30 -7.56 -1.39 6.22
CA ILE A 30 -7.88 -2.45 5.25
C ILE A 30 -6.59 -3.11 4.73
N SER A 31 -5.60 -2.29 4.33
CA SER A 31 -4.31 -2.78 3.84
C SER A 31 -3.52 -3.54 4.89
N MET A 32 -3.54 -3.07 6.14
CA MET A 32 -2.89 -3.74 7.27
C MET A 32 -3.57 -5.07 7.58
N ALA A 33 -4.90 -5.13 7.63
CA ALA A 33 -5.65 -6.36 7.87
C ALA A 33 -5.37 -7.40 6.77
N LEU A 34 -5.37 -6.97 5.49
CA LEU A 34 -5.03 -7.83 4.37
C LEU A 34 -3.58 -8.34 4.43
N SER A 35 -2.65 -7.47 4.83
CA SER A 35 -1.23 -7.83 5.03
C SER A 35 -1.08 -8.87 6.12
N ILE A 36 -1.66 -8.63 7.30
CA ILE A 36 -1.61 -9.56 8.44
C ILE A 36 -2.18 -10.92 8.01
N LEU A 37 -3.34 -10.95 7.34
CA LEU A 37 -3.97 -12.18 6.89
C LEU A 37 -3.08 -12.97 5.93
N ILE A 38 -2.63 -12.35 4.82
CA ILE A 38 -1.87 -13.06 3.78
C ILE A 38 -0.49 -13.48 4.30
N TYR A 39 0.23 -12.59 4.99
CA TYR A 39 1.55 -12.93 5.53
C TYR A 39 1.45 -14.00 6.63
N THR A 40 0.40 -13.99 7.45
CA THR A 40 0.18 -15.07 8.43
C THR A 40 0.02 -16.41 7.73
N ILE A 41 -0.80 -16.49 6.68
CA ILE A 41 -0.97 -17.73 5.89
C ILE A 41 0.36 -18.19 5.29
N LEU A 42 1.16 -17.26 4.72
CA LEU A 42 2.45 -17.59 4.15
C LEU A 42 3.46 -18.08 5.19
N VAL A 43 3.54 -17.42 6.35
CA VAL A 43 4.43 -17.79 7.45
C VAL A 43 4.04 -19.16 8.00
N LEU A 44 2.76 -19.38 8.32
CA LEU A 44 2.28 -20.66 8.86
C LEU A 44 2.57 -21.86 7.94
N ARG A 45 2.66 -21.65 6.62
CA ARG A 45 3.02 -22.69 5.66
C ARG A 45 4.51 -23.05 5.62
N HIS A 46 5.39 -22.20 6.14
CA HIS A 46 6.85 -22.34 5.99
C HIS A 46 7.62 -22.42 7.31
N ILE A 47 6.95 -22.27 8.46
CA ILE A 47 7.58 -22.37 9.78
C ILE A 47 7.72 -23.82 10.26
N ASP A 48 8.77 -24.07 11.04
CA ASP A 48 8.95 -25.31 11.79
C ASP A 48 8.27 -25.23 13.17
N LYS A 49 8.38 -26.29 13.97
CA LYS A 49 7.78 -26.35 15.32
C LYS A 49 8.20 -25.17 16.22
N TRP A 50 9.44 -24.72 16.12
CA TRP A 50 9.97 -23.62 16.92
C TRP A 50 9.51 -22.26 16.38
N GLY A 51 9.41 -22.11 15.06
CA GLY A 51 8.79 -20.97 14.41
C GLY A 51 7.33 -20.81 14.81
N PHE A 52 6.58 -21.92 14.90
CA PHE A 52 5.19 -21.90 15.39
C PHE A 52 5.08 -21.44 16.85
N ILE A 53 5.95 -21.94 17.74
CA ILE A 53 6.00 -21.46 19.13
C ILE A 53 6.29 -19.96 19.18
N ASN A 54 7.26 -19.47 18.40
CA ASN A 54 7.56 -18.03 18.35
C ASN A 54 6.39 -17.21 17.79
N PHE A 55 5.66 -17.74 16.81
CA PHE A 55 4.46 -17.11 16.27
C PHE A 55 3.37 -16.96 17.34
N ILE A 56 3.10 -18.01 18.13
CA ILE A 56 2.14 -17.95 19.24
C ILE A 56 2.58 -16.93 20.30
N ILE A 57 3.86 -16.92 20.68
CA ILE A 57 4.42 -15.94 21.62
C ILE A 57 4.21 -14.51 21.09
N MET A 58 4.45 -14.28 19.80
CA MET A 58 4.24 -12.99 19.16
C MET A 58 2.77 -12.58 19.21
N VAL A 59 1.84 -13.47 18.84
CA VAL A 59 0.39 -13.20 18.88
C VAL A 59 -0.06 -12.84 20.29
N VAL A 60 0.36 -13.60 21.31
CA VAL A 60 0.05 -13.31 22.72
C VAL A 60 0.62 -11.96 23.12
N THR A 61 1.88 -11.68 22.78
CA THR A 61 2.55 -10.42 23.14
C THR A 61 1.88 -9.21 22.50
N VAL A 62 1.56 -9.29 21.20
CA VAL A 62 0.82 -8.25 20.48
C VAL A 62 -0.58 -8.08 21.07
N SER A 63 -1.28 -9.17 21.41
CA SER A 63 -2.63 -9.08 22.00
C SER A 63 -2.62 -8.41 23.37
N VAL A 64 -1.64 -8.74 24.22
CA VAL A 64 -1.44 -8.09 25.52
C VAL A 64 -1.06 -6.62 25.33
N ALA A 65 -0.16 -6.30 24.40
CA ALA A 65 0.19 -4.91 24.10
C ALA A 65 -1.02 -4.11 23.60
N SER A 66 -1.83 -4.69 22.70
CA SER A 66 -3.05 -4.10 22.16
C SER A 66 -4.07 -3.76 23.25
N TYR A 67 -4.17 -4.59 24.31
CA TYR A 67 -5.05 -4.31 25.45
C TYR A 67 -4.69 -2.99 26.15
N PHE A 68 -3.39 -2.68 26.31
CA PHE A 68 -2.94 -1.44 26.95
C PHE A 68 -3.15 -0.19 26.08
N ILE A 69 -3.27 -0.35 24.75
CA ILE A 69 -3.51 0.75 23.81
C ILE A 69 -4.96 0.79 23.31
N LEU A 70 -5.86 0.02 23.92
CA LEU A 70 -7.26 -0.09 23.49
C LEU A 70 -7.97 1.28 23.42
N PRO A 71 -7.83 2.20 24.38
CA PRO A 71 -8.49 3.52 24.29
C PRO A 71 -8.03 4.32 23.07
N VAL A 72 -6.74 4.25 22.74
CA VAL A 72 -6.16 4.92 21.56
C VAL A 72 -6.71 4.29 20.28
N PHE A 73 -6.87 2.96 20.27
CA PHE A 73 -7.46 2.26 19.15
C PHE A 73 -8.93 2.61 18.94
N GLU A 74 -9.72 2.70 20.02
CA GLU A 74 -11.13 3.11 19.97
C GLU A 74 -11.28 4.51 19.39
N GLU A 75 -10.50 5.48 19.88
CA GLU A 75 -10.51 6.86 19.35
C GLU A 75 -10.11 6.91 17.86
N ALA A 76 -9.02 6.23 17.48
CA ALA A 76 -8.58 6.19 16.09
C ALA A 76 -9.62 5.50 15.17
N PHE A 77 -10.30 4.47 15.68
CA PHE A 77 -11.37 3.79 14.95
C PHE A 77 -12.62 4.67 14.80
N GLU A 78 -13.02 5.40 15.84
CA GLU A 78 -14.12 6.37 15.77
C GLU A 78 -13.86 7.46 14.73
N ILE A 79 -12.64 8.00 14.69
CA ILE A 79 -12.19 8.94 13.65
C ILE A 79 -12.26 8.27 12.26
N ALA A 80 -11.81 7.03 12.15
CA ALA A 80 -11.81 6.30 10.89
C ALA A 80 -13.23 6.03 10.35
N ILE A 81 -14.26 5.90 11.20
CA ILE A 81 -15.65 5.71 10.77
C ILE A 81 -16.46 7.01 10.76
N GLN A 82 -15.84 8.14 11.10
CA GLN A 82 -16.48 9.46 11.09
C GLN A 82 -17.07 9.77 9.70
N GLY A 83 -18.22 10.44 9.70
CA GLY A 83 -19.02 10.71 8.49
C GLY A 83 -20.21 9.74 8.32
N GLY A 84 -20.21 8.61 9.03
CA GLY A 84 -21.30 7.64 8.99
C GLY A 84 -21.48 6.98 7.62
N PHE A 85 -22.38 6.02 7.51
CA PHE A 85 -22.65 5.33 6.23
C PHE A 85 -23.78 5.97 5.41
N ASP A 86 -24.42 7.01 5.96
CA ASP A 86 -25.58 7.66 5.35
C ASP A 86 -25.17 8.61 4.20
N ASP A 87 -23.98 9.23 4.30
CA ASP A 87 -23.36 9.99 3.22
C ASP A 87 -22.05 9.31 2.80
N LEU A 88 -22.12 8.54 1.70
CA LEU A 88 -20.97 7.80 1.19
C LEU A 88 -19.83 8.71 0.71
N ASP A 89 -20.11 9.94 0.25
CA ASP A 89 -19.05 10.83 -0.19
C ASP A 89 -18.31 11.41 1.02
N GLN A 90 -19.05 11.87 2.04
CA GLN A 90 -18.46 12.30 3.31
C GLN A 90 -17.69 11.17 3.99
N PHE A 91 -18.25 9.95 4.01
CA PHE A 91 -17.55 8.75 4.46
C PHE A 91 -16.27 8.52 3.66
N SER A 92 -16.31 8.69 2.34
CA SER A 92 -15.13 8.53 1.51
C SER A 92 -14.15 9.70 1.59
N SER A 93 -14.35 10.68 2.48
CA SER A 93 -13.58 11.94 2.54
C SER A 93 -13.59 12.69 1.20
N SER A 94 -14.78 12.82 0.61
CA SER A 94 -15.05 13.49 -0.67
C SER A 94 -14.42 12.83 -1.91
N ARG A 95 -13.93 11.59 -1.79
CA ARG A 95 -13.29 10.87 -2.91
C ARG A 95 -14.24 10.65 -4.09
N ILE A 96 -15.54 10.47 -3.88
CA ILE A 96 -16.48 10.30 -5.00
C ILE A 96 -16.54 11.58 -5.82
N THR A 97 -16.60 12.73 -5.16
CA THR A 97 -16.53 14.04 -5.84
C THR A 97 -15.21 14.22 -6.57
N LEU A 98 -14.08 13.87 -5.94
CA LEU A 98 -12.76 13.92 -6.57
C LEU A 98 -12.67 13.02 -7.82
N TYR A 99 -13.18 11.80 -7.75
CA TYR A 99 -13.15 10.87 -8.88
C TYR A 99 -14.01 11.36 -10.06
N LYS A 100 -15.14 12.00 -9.79
CA LYS A 100 -15.96 12.63 -10.84
C LYS A 100 -15.20 13.75 -11.53
N HIS A 101 -14.55 14.62 -10.75
CA HIS A 101 -13.73 15.71 -11.28
C HIS A 101 -12.55 15.17 -12.11
N ALA A 102 -11.87 14.12 -11.66
CA ALA A 102 -10.81 13.46 -12.43
C ALA A 102 -11.32 12.95 -13.80
N LEU A 103 -12.53 12.39 -13.83
CA LEU A 103 -13.15 11.93 -15.07
C LEU A 103 -13.58 13.06 -15.99
N GLU A 104 -13.94 14.23 -15.46
CA GLU A 104 -14.23 15.43 -16.24
C GLU A 104 -12.96 15.92 -16.94
N ILE A 105 -11.85 16.07 -16.22
CA ILE A 105 -10.55 16.41 -16.80
C ILE A 105 -10.13 15.39 -17.86
N PHE A 106 -10.32 14.10 -17.59
CA PHE A 106 -10.02 13.05 -18.56
C PHE A 106 -10.86 13.16 -19.83
N LYS A 107 -12.14 13.54 -19.74
CA LYS A 107 -12.98 13.74 -20.93
C LYS A 107 -12.49 14.91 -21.78
N ASP A 108 -12.00 15.96 -21.15
CA ASP A 108 -11.46 17.13 -21.83
C ASP A 108 -10.08 16.83 -22.46
N TYR A 109 -9.26 16.00 -21.79
CA TYR A 109 -7.90 15.66 -22.20
C TYR A 109 -7.63 14.13 -22.23
N PRO A 110 -8.29 13.35 -23.12
CA PRO A 110 -8.34 11.89 -23.01
C PRO A 110 -7.03 11.16 -23.34
N LEU A 111 -6.15 11.77 -24.14
CA LEU A 111 -4.92 11.10 -24.57
C LEU A 111 -3.78 11.26 -23.56
N PHE A 112 -3.48 12.50 -23.19
CA PHE A 112 -2.31 12.86 -22.38
C PHE A 112 -2.66 13.45 -21.01
N GLY A 113 -3.95 13.58 -20.68
CA GLY A 113 -4.39 14.22 -19.45
C GLY A 113 -4.22 15.74 -19.48
N GLY A 114 -4.73 16.41 -18.45
CA GLY A 114 -4.62 17.85 -18.30
C GLY A 114 -3.31 18.31 -17.64
N GLY A 115 -2.41 17.37 -17.29
CA GLY A 115 -1.20 17.66 -16.54
C GLY A 115 -1.48 18.20 -15.13
N TRP A 116 -0.46 18.76 -14.49
CA TRP A 116 -0.57 19.33 -13.14
C TRP A 116 -1.41 20.62 -13.09
N GLU A 117 -1.47 21.37 -14.20
CA GLU A 117 -2.20 22.65 -14.26
C GLU A 117 -3.72 22.45 -14.25
N ALA A 118 -4.22 21.32 -14.76
CA ALA A 118 -5.64 20.97 -14.71
C ALA A 118 -6.08 20.47 -13.33
N MET A 119 -5.18 20.38 -12.35
CA MET A 119 -5.44 19.82 -11.02
C MET A 119 -5.53 20.91 -9.95
N THR A 120 -6.32 21.96 -10.16
CA THR A 120 -6.58 22.90 -9.07
C THR A 120 -7.50 22.26 -8.03
N ASP A 121 -7.15 22.37 -6.74
CA ASP A 121 -7.91 21.83 -5.61
C ASP A 121 -9.34 22.40 -5.61
N ILE A 122 -10.33 21.54 -5.40
CA ILE A 122 -11.74 21.96 -5.39
C ILE A 122 -11.95 22.89 -4.19
N GLY A 123 -12.16 24.18 -4.47
CA GLY A 123 -12.32 25.22 -3.44
C GLY A 123 -11.02 25.93 -3.05
N ASN A 124 -9.87 25.57 -3.65
CA ASN A 124 -8.61 26.33 -3.49
C ASN A 124 -7.75 26.27 -4.77
N PRO A 125 -7.84 27.28 -5.65
CA PRO A 125 -7.10 27.27 -6.92
C PRO A 125 -5.58 27.34 -6.76
N ASP A 126 -5.06 27.74 -5.59
CA ASP A 126 -3.62 27.86 -5.32
C ASP A 126 -2.98 26.54 -4.88
N ARG A 127 -3.75 25.43 -4.84
CA ARG A 127 -3.26 24.11 -4.42
C ARG A 127 -3.46 23.07 -5.51
N ILE A 128 -2.54 22.11 -5.56
CA ILE A 128 -2.64 20.94 -6.43
C ILE A 128 -3.59 19.92 -5.78
N GLN A 129 -4.62 19.54 -6.52
CA GLN A 129 -5.55 18.48 -6.17
C GLN A 129 -4.85 17.13 -6.21
N VAL A 130 -4.96 16.36 -5.13
CA VAL A 130 -4.68 14.94 -5.14
C VAL A 130 -6.01 14.18 -5.20
N PHE A 131 -6.16 13.30 -6.19
CA PHE A 131 -7.41 12.55 -6.39
C PHE A 131 -7.54 11.33 -5.49
N HIS A 132 -6.55 11.02 -4.64
CA HIS A 132 -6.57 9.88 -3.71
C HIS A 132 -6.98 8.54 -4.35
N SER A 133 -6.54 8.32 -5.59
CA SER A 133 -6.59 7.03 -6.26
C SER A 133 -5.57 7.06 -7.38
N THR A 134 -4.71 6.06 -7.43
CA THR A 134 -3.68 5.94 -8.48
C THR A 134 -4.32 5.93 -9.87
N ILE A 135 -5.48 5.30 -10.04
CA ILE A 135 -6.17 5.20 -11.34
C ILE A 135 -6.74 6.55 -11.75
N PHE A 136 -7.59 7.16 -10.90
CA PHE A 136 -8.22 8.44 -11.22
C PHE A 136 -7.20 9.57 -11.36
N HIS A 137 -6.15 9.56 -10.52
CA HIS A 137 -5.04 10.49 -10.65
C HIS A 137 -4.33 10.32 -12.01
N THR A 138 -4.00 9.08 -12.41
CA THR A 138 -3.36 8.83 -13.71
C THR A 138 -4.24 9.30 -14.87
N LEU A 139 -5.55 9.03 -14.82
CA LEU A 139 -6.48 9.48 -15.85
C LEU A 139 -6.51 11.01 -16.00
N ALA A 140 -6.61 11.73 -14.88
CA ALA A 140 -6.66 13.19 -14.91
C ALA A 140 -5.33 13.81 -15.39
N VAL A 141 -4.19 13.32 -14.89
CA VAL A 141 -2.88 13.93 -15.15
C VAL A 141 -2.28 13.50 -16.48
N MET A 142 -2.40 12.20 -16.80
CA MET A 142 -1.63 11.56 -17.86
C MET A 142 -2.51 10.89 -18.94
N GLY A 143 -3.84 10.93 -18.78
CA GLY A 143 -4.79 10.39 -19.74
C GLY A 143 -4.66 8.88 -19.97
N SER A 144 -5.15 8.45 -21.14
CA SER A 144 -5.10 7.05 -21.56
C SER A 144 -3.66 6.57 -21.73
N PHE A 145 -2.77 7.45 -22.21
CA PHE A 145 -1.35 7.12 -22.38
C PHE A 145 -0.71 6.73 -21.05
N GLY A 146 -0.90 7.56 -20.01
CA GLY A 146 -0.40 7.24 -18.67
C GLY A 146 -1.00 5.99 -18.09
N LEU A 147 -2.31 5.77 -18.27
CA LEU A 147 -2.98 4.58 -17.75
C LEU A 147 -2.43 3.30 -18.40
N ILE A 148 -2.16 3.33 -19.71
CA ILE A 148 -1.53 2.22 -20.44
C ILE A 148 -0.10 1.98 -19.92
N ALA A 149 0.69 3.06 -19.75
CA ALA A 149 2.05 2.95 -19.21
C ALA A 149 2.07 2.37 -17.80
N LEU A 150 1.15 2.80 -16.92
CA LEU A 150 0.99 2.25 -15.58
C LEU A 150 0.58 0.77 -15.61
N GLY A 151 -0.37 0.40 -16.46
CA GLY A 151 -0.79 -0.99 -16.66
C GLY A 151 0.36 -1.87 -17.15
N TYR A 152 1.15 -1.39 -18.10
CA TYR A 152 2.35 -2.07 -18.58
C TYR A 152 3.41 -2.23 -17.48
N TYR A 153 3.65 -1.18 -16.70
CA TYR A 153 4.55 -1.23 -15.54
C TYR A 153 4.14 -2.32 -14.54
N PHE A 154 2.86 -2.36 -14.15
CA PHE A 154 2.36 -3.40 -13.25
C PHE A 154 2.46 -4.80 -13.85
N PHE A 155 2.14 -4.94 -15.14
CA PHE A 155 2.23 -6.22 -15.83
C PHE A 155 3.67 -6.77 -15.82
N ILE A 156 4.66 -5.96 -16.19
CA ILE A 156 6.07 -6.37 -16.18
C ILE A 156 6.56 -6.66 -14.76
N SER A 157 6.24 -5.78 -13.80
CA SER A 157 6.62 -5.95 -12.40
C SER A 157 6.07 -7.24 -11.79
N PHE A 158 4.78 -7.53 -12.00
CA PHE A 158 4.15 -8.75 -11.49
C PHE A 158 4.62 -9.99 -12.24
N LYS A 159 4.81 -9.92 -13.56
CA LYS A 159 5.40 -11.02 -14.33
C LYS A 159 6.80 -11.37 -13.80
N TYR A 160 7.63 -10.37 -13.51
CA TYR A 160 8.96 -10.57 -12.97
C TYR A 160 8.94 -11.21 -11.57
N LEU A 161 8.10 -10.72 -10.67
CA LEU A 161 7.99 -11.26 -9.30
C LEU A 161 7.35 -12.65 -9.24
N LEU A 162 6.45 -12.98 -10.18
CA LEU A 162 5.84 -14.30 -10.28
C LEU A 162 6.70 -15.32 -11.03
N SER A 163 7.74 -14.86 -11.75
CA SER A 163 8.73 -15.71 -12.40
C SER A 163 9.74 -16.27 -11.39
N ASN A 164 10.11 -17.54 -11.55
CA ASN A 164 11.09 -18.24 -10.70
C ASN A 164 10.80 -18.03 -9.20
N LYS A 165 9.68 -18.59 -8.74
CA LYS A 165 9.10 -18.33 -7.41
C LYS A 165 10.09 -18.66 -6.29
N THR A 166 10.71 -17.63 -5.72
CA THR A 166 11.42 -17.71 -4.44
C THR A 166 10.52 -17.17 -3.33
N LEU A 167 10.82 -17.51 -2.07
CA LEU A 167 10.09 -16.96 -0.92
C LEU A 167 10.16 -15.43 -0.91
N ILE A 168 11.35 -14.84 -1.18
CA ILE A 168 11.55 -13.39 -1.22
C ILE A 168 10.68 -12.75 -2.29
N LYS A 169 10.71 -13.25 -3.53
CA LYS A 169 9.86 -12.74 -4.62
C LYS A 169 8.37 -12.86 -4.30
N THR A 170 7.97 -13.94 -3.64
CA THR A 170 6.58 -14.16 -3.21
C THR A 170 6.15 -13.13 -2.16
N LEU A 171 6.99 -12.88 -1.15
CA LEU A 171 6.72 -11.87 -0.12
C LEU A 171 6.67 -10.47 -0.74
N MET A 172 7.59 -10.14 -1.64
CA MET A 172 7.61 -8.86 -2.36
C MET A 172 6.38 -8.69 -3.27
N PHE A 173 5.98 -9.73 -4.00
CA PHE A 173 4.77 -9.72 -4.81
C PHE A 173 3.54 -9.38 -3.96
N VAL A 174 3.37 -10.07 -2.83
CA VAL A 174 2.25 -9.81 -1.91
C VAL A 174 2.30 -8.38 -1.38
N GLY A 175 3.46 -7.89 -0.92
CA GLY A 175 3.60 -6.54 -0.40
C GLY A 175 3.27 -5.47 -1.44
N ILE A 176 3.81 -5.60 -2.65
CA ILE A 176 3.52 -4.67 -3.75
C ILE A 176 2.05 -4.77 -4.16
N LEU A 177 1.49 -5.97 -4.30
CA LEU A 177 0.08 -6.17 -4.63
C LEU A 177 -0.84 -5.48 -3.62
N ILE A 178 -0.61 -5.67 -2.32
CA ILE A 178 -1.41 -5.02 -1.28
C ILE A 178 -1.27 -3.50 -1.34
N SER A 179 -0.06 -2.98 -1.59
CA SER A 179 0.14 -1.54 -1.76
C SER A 179 -0.55 -0.97 -3.02
N GLN A 180 -0.73 -1.78 -4.07
CA GLN A 180 -1.53 -1.38 -5.23
C GLN A 180 -3.04 -1.45 -4.97
N ILE A 181 -3.49 -2.41 -4.16
CA ILE A 181 -4.86 -2.43 -3.64
C ILE A 181 -5.10 -1.18 -2.78
N HIS A 182 -4.12 -0.76 -1.97
CA HIS A 182 -4.13 0.53 -1.27
C HIS A 182 -4.24 1.70 -2.25
N GLY A 183 -3.47 1.64 -3.33
CA GLY A 183 -3.46 2.62 -4.41
C GLY A 183 -4.79 2.78 -5.16
N LEU A 184 -5.82 1.97 -4.87
CA LEU A 184 -7.16 2.20 -5.41
C LEU A 184 -7.90 3.34 -4.69
N TYR A 185 -7.56 3.58 -3.43
CA TYR A 185 -8.16 4.61 -2.55
C TYR A 185 -7.14 5.59 -1.96
N ASP A 186 -5.90 5.50 -2.44
CA ASP A 186 -4.89 6.54 -2.32
C ASP A 186 -4.00 6.62 -3.58
N ASN A 187 -3.16 7.65 -3.71
CA ASN A 187 -2.26 7.82 -4.86
C ASN A 187 -0.87 7.21 -4.65
N THR A 188 -0.80 5.97 -4.13
CA THR A 188 0.43 5.27 -3.71
C THR A 188 1.59 5.37 -4.71
N MET A 189 1.33 5.13 -6.01
CA MET A 189 2.36 5.15 -7.05
C MET A 189 2.94 6.52 -7.36
N PHE A 190 2.26 7.59 -6.93
CA PHE A 190 2.72 8.96 -7.10
C PHE A 190 3.38 9.49 -5.82
N MET A 191 3.40 8.70 -4.74
CA MET A 191 4.18 9.05 -3.56
C MET A 191 5.67 8.81 -3.84
N LEU A 192 6.45 9.89 -3.79
CA LEU A 192 7.87 9.88 -4.14
C LEU A 192 8.66 8.85 -3.33
N ILE A 193 8.47 8.83 -2.00
CA ILE A 193 9.19 7.92 -1.10
C ILE A 193 8.88 6.46 -1.43
N TYR A 194 7.61 6.14 -1.69
CA TYR A 194 7.18 4.80 -2.07
C TYR A 194 7.80 4.37 -3.41
N THR A 195 7.78 5.26 -4.40
CA THR A 195 8.27 4.97 -5.75
C THR A 195 9.79 4.75 -5.74
N LEU A 196 10.54 5.60 -5.05
CA LEU A 196 11.98 5.41 -4.90
C LEU A 196 12.30 4.11 -4.17
N ALA A 197 11.59 3.81 -3.08
CA ALA A 197 11.80 2.57 -2.33
C ALA A 197 11.54 1.32 -3.19
N THR A 198 10.47 1.31 -3.99
CA THR A 198 10.18 0.19 -4.89
C THR A 198 11.24 0.04 -5.98
N ILE A 199 11.70 1.13 -6.60
CA ILE A 199 12.80 1.09 -7.58
C ILE A 199 14.07 0.48 -6.96
N PHE A 200 14.50 0.97 -5.79
CA PHE A 200 15.70 0.43 -5.12
C PHE A 200 15.54 -1.06 -4.81
N ILE A 201 14.37 -1.48 -4.35
CA ILE A 201 14.07 -2.88 -4.06
C ILE A 201 14.15 -3.75 -5.32
N PHE A 202 13.61 -3.29 -6.45
CA PHE A 202 13.69 -4.02 -7.72
C PHE A 202 15.14 -4.15 -8.23
N VAL A 203 15.91 -3.05 -8.18
CA VAL A 203 17.33 -3.03 -8.58
C VAL A 203 18.16 -3.98 -7.71
N LEU A 204 17.93 -3.98 -6.38
CA LEU A 204 18.62 -4.90 -5.47
C LEU A 204 18.25 -6.36 -5.75
N LEU A 205 16.97 -6.64 -6.02
CA LEU A 205 16.51 -7.98 -6.32
C LEU A 205 17.11 -8.52 -7.62
N GLU A 206 17.23 -7.70 -8.66
CA GLU A 206 17.87 -8.05 -9.93
C GLU A 206 19.35 -8.40 -9.73
N ASN A 207 20.10 -7.51 -9.06
CA ASN A 207 21.53 -7.73 -8.78
C ASN A 207 21.80 -9.02 -7.98
N GLU A 208 20.95 -9.37 -7.02
CA GLU A 208 21.12 -10.59 -6.22
C GLU A 208 20.83 -11.87 -7.03
N LEU A 209 19.91 -11.81 -8.00
CA LEU A 209 19.63 -12.94 -8.89
C LEU A 209 20.76 -13.13 -9.91
N GLU A 210 21.28 -12.05 -10.49
CA GLU A 210 22.43 -12.13 -11.40
C GLU A 210 23.65 -12.76 -10.73
N LYS A 211 23.92 -12.42 -9.46
CA LYS A 211 24.99 -13.05 -8.69
C LYS A 211 24.76 -14.54 -8.39
N ALA A 212 23.49 -14.94 -8.26
CA ALA A 212 23.11 -16.33 -8.01
C ALA A 212 23.18 -17.19 -9.28
N ASP A 213 22.93 -16.60 -10.46
CA ASP A 213 23.02 -17.28 -11.76
C ASP A 213 24.43 -17.20 -12.38
N GLY A 214 25.28 -16.29 -11.89
CA GLY A 214 26.64 -16.03 -12.37
C GLY A 214 27.79 -16.69 -11.60
N ASN A 215 27.52 -17.72 -10.79
CA ASN A 215 28.53 -18.61 -10.19
C ASN A 215 28.15 -20.09 -10.39
#